data_AF-A0A816GS76-F1
#
_entry.id   AF-A0A816GS76-F1
#
_cell.length_a   1.000
_cell.length_b   1.000
_cell.length_c   1.000
_cell.angle_alpha   90.00
_cell.angle_beta   90.00
_cell.angle_gamma   90.00
#
_symmetry.space_group_name_H-M   'P 1'
#
loop_
_entity.id
_entity.type
_entity.pdbx_description
1 polymer ?
#
loop_
_entity_poly.entity_id
_entity_poly.type
_entity_poly.pdbx_seq_one_letter_code
_entity_poly.pdbx_strand_id
1 'polypeptide(L)'
;MTTILENKLINESNEQKEWKDIKVKLVATSIKAMVILNIGGEKDTFFTALFSKESQLERDHNDGSIFIDRTGKIFTYILEYFRTNTVPINVMKDETLLNSLFIEAEYFRLYSLMDRLGIIYFPNGSLLQPTHQRKLNEFYGKIYQRWELIYKASRHEFGANAFHSRCNNQGPTTTIIQSNNNYLFGGYTSIPWTSDGSYKNDTTAFLFTLINPCHIPPTKDLINSDETGNAVYHHTDDDPIF
;
A
#
# COMPACT_ATOMS: atom_id res chain seq x y z
N MET A 1 32.55 45.01 -16.28
CA MET A 1 32.76 43.57 -15.96
C MET A 1 32.99 43.34 -14.46
N THR A 2 33.39 44.37 -13.70
CA THR A 2 33.73 44.32 -12.26
C THR A 2 32.53 44.09 -11.32
N THR A 3 31.38 44.68 -11.61
CA THR A 3 30.21 44.74 -10.70
C THR A 3 29.47 43.40 -10.53
N ILE A 4 29.54 42.50 -11.51
CA ILE A 4 28.86 41.18 -11.46
C ILE A 4 29.64 40.21 -10.57
N LEU A 5 30.98 40.25 -10.64
CA LEU A 5 31.85 39.44 -9.79
C LEU A 5 31.79 39.89 -8.34
N GLU A 6 31.76 41.19 -8.08
CA GLU A 6 31.61 41.76 -6.73
C GLU A 6 30.27 41.35 -6.10
N ASN A 7 29.16 41.45 -6.82
CA ASN A 7 27.86 41.01 -6.31
C ASN A 7 27.81 39.50 -6.04
N LYS A 8 28.48 38.69 -6.86
CA LYS A 8 28.55 37.24 -6.65
C LYS A 8 29.37 36.89 -5.41
N LEU A 9 30.50 37.55 -5.20
CA LEU A 9 31.34 37.39 -4.00
C LEU A 9 30.63 37.86 -2.73
N ILE A 10 29.84 38.93 -2.81
CA ILE A 10 29.03 39.42 -1.67
C ILE A 10 27.94 38.40 -1.33
N ASN A 11 27.27 37.82 -2.32
CA ASN A 11 26.26 36.77 -2.08
C ASN A 11 26.88 35.50 -1.49
N GLU A 12 27.99 35.01 -2.04
CA GLU A 12 28.69 33.84 -1.49
C GLU A 12 29.18 34.09 -0.05
N SER A 13 29.66 35.30 0.24
CA SER A 13 30.06 35.71 1.60
C SER A 13 28.88 35.78 2.56
N ASN A 14 27.73 36.29 2.11
CA ASN A 14 26.50 36.35 2.91
C ASN A 14 25.94 34.95 3.18
N GLU A 15 25.90 34.07 2.19
CA GLU A 15 25.50 32.67 2.37
C GLU A 15 26.43 31.95 3.36
N GLN A 16 27.75 32.11 3.23
CA GLN A 16 28.70 31.51 4.18
C GLN A 16 28.50 32.02 5.61
N LYS A 17 28.10 33.28 5.77
CA LYS A 17 27.80 33.89 7.07
C LYS A 17 26.50 33.35 7.66
N GLU A 18 25.44 33.23 6.85
CA GLU A 18 24.21 32.56 7.26
C GLU A 18 24.45 31.09 7.66
N TRP A 19 25.22 30.35 6.86
CA TRP A 19 25.58 28.97 7.19
C TRP A 19 26.37 28.84 8.49
N LYS A 20 27.27 29.80 8.79
CA LYS A 20 27.97 29.86 10.07
C LYS A 20 27.02 30.15 11.23
N ASP A 21 26.12 31.11 11.07
CA ASP A 21 25.15 31.49 12.12
C ASP A 21 24.14 30.36 12.39
N ILE A 22 23.71 29.64 11.35
CA ILE A 22 22.86 28.44 11.47
C ILE A 22 23.61 27.34 12.21
N LYS A 23 24.89 27.08 11.89
CA LYS A 23 25.72 26.10 12.61
C LYS A 23 25.88 26.47 14.08
N VAL A 24 26.13 27.73 14.41
CA VAL A 24 26.22 28.21 15.80
C VAL A 24 24.89 28.02 16.53
N LYS A 25 23.76 28.36 15.88
CA LYS A 25 22.42 28.13 16.45
C LYS A 25 22.12 26.64 16.67
N LEU A 26 22.52 25.77 15.75
CA LEU A 26 22.37 24.31 15.86
C LEU A 26 23.23 23.72 16.99
N VAL A 27 24.47 24.21 17.15
CA VAL A 27 25.35 23.81 18.27
C VAL A 27 24.81 24.33 19.61
N ALA A 28 24.30 25.57 19.64
CA ALA A 28 23.68 26.16 20.84
C ALA A 28 22.34 25.50 21.20
N THR A 29 21.62 24.97 20.21
CA THR A 29 20.44 24.11 20.37
C THR A 29 20.81 22.64 20.37
N SER A 30 22.04 22.28 20.77
CA SER A 30 22.39 20.91 21.15
C SER A 30 21.52 20.52 22.35
N ILE A 31 20.31 20.07 22.02
CA ILE A 31 19.41 19.40 22.92
C ILE A 31 20.17 18.11 23.27
N LYS A 32 20.84 18.14 24.43
CA LYS A 32 21.40 16.96 25.10
C LYS A 32 20.32 15.96 25.53
N ALA A 33 19.05 16.24 25.26
CA ALA A 33 18.03 15.22 25.31
C ALA A 33 18.10 14.44 23.99
N MET A 34 18.59 13.20 24.09
CA MET A 34 18.32 12.16 23.11
C MET A 34 16.84 12.29 22.71
N VAL A 35 16.55 12.72 21.48
CA VAL A 35 15.20 12.68 20.95
C VAL A 35 14.86 11.21 20.85
N ILE A 36 14.22 10.68 21.88
CA ILE A 36 13.62 9.36 21.83
C ILE A 36 12.44 9.52 20.89
N LEU A 37 12.70 9.25 19.61
CA LEU A 37 11.64 9.04 18.63
C LEU A 37 10.80 7.89 19.17
N ASN A 38 9.63 8.21 19.72
CA ASN A 38 8.66 7.20 20.07
C ASN A 38 8.04 6.71 18.75
N ILE A 39 8.57 5.62 18.21
CA ILE A 39 8.09 4.97 16.97
C ILE A 39 6.77 4.21 17.27
N GLY A 40 5.93 4.75 18.16
CA GLY A 40 4.68 4.13 18.60
C GLY A 40 4.82 2.77 19.30
N GLY A 41 6.03 2.35 19.68
CA GLY A 41 6.29 1.01 20.21
C GLY A 41 6.25 -0.10 19.16
N GLU A 42 6.25 0.23 17.87
CA GLU A 42 6.26 -0.77 16.79
C GLU A 42 7.60 -1.49 16.71
N LYS A 43 7.54 -2.81 16.51
CA LYS A 43 8.70 -3.66 16.26
C LYS A 43 8.87 -3.90 14.77
N ASP A 44 10.07 -4.30 14.36
CA ASP A 44 10.39 -4.71 12.99
C ASP A 44 10.19 -3.63 11.91
N THR A 45 10.25 -2.36 12.33
CA THR A 45 10.24 -1.18 11.46
C THR A 45 11.64 -0.87 10.92
N PHE A 46 11.72 -0.05 9.87
CA PHE A 46 12.98 0.52 9.40
C PHE A 46 13.74 1.22 10.53
N PHE A 47 13.03 1.96 11.39
CA PHE A 47 13.65 2.75 12.46
C PHE A 47 14.14 1.89 13.62
N THR A 48 13.42 0.82 13.97
CA THR A 48 13.94 -0.14 14.97
C THR A 48 15.20 -0.81 14.47
N ALA A 49 15.31 -1.09 13.17
CA ALA A 49 16.55 -1.58 12.57
C ALA A 49 17.64 -0.48 12.58
N LEU A 50 17.32 0.74 12.17
CA LEU A 50 18.21 1.91 12.14
C LEU A 50 18.87 2.21 13.50
N PHE A 51 18.11 2.06 14.58
CA PHE A 51 18.57 2.30 15.95
C PHE A 51 19.15 1.05 16.62
N SER A 52 18.98 -0.13 16.02
CA SER A 52 19.70 -1.33 16.44
C SER A 52 21.19 -1.18 16.07
N LYS A 53 22.08 -1.78 16.86
CA LYS A 53 23.51 -1.86 16.52
C LYS A 53 23.79 -2.83 15.36
N GLU A 54 22.76 -3.41 14.77
CA GLU A 54 22.83 -4.48 13.76
C GLU A 54 22.66 -3.96 12.33
N SER A 55 22.25 -2.70 12.13
CA SER A 55 22.12 -2.16 10.77
C SER A 55 23.47 -1.80 10.16
N GLN A 56 23.80 -2.38 9.00
CA GLN A 56 24.97 -2.00 8.17
C GLN A 56 24.77 -0.69 7.39
N LEU A 57 23.96 0.24 7.91
CA LEU A 57 23.69 1.48 7.21
C LEU A 57 24.94 2.37 7.24
N GLU A 58 25.35 2.81 6.06
CA GLU A 58 26.46 3.76 5.91
C GLU A 58 26.09 5.08 6.59
N ARG A 59 27.03 5.57 7.39
CA ARG A 59 26.93 6.82 8.14
C ARG A 59 27.99 7.78 7.61
N ASP A 60 27.65 9.05 7.50
CA ASP A 60 28.63 10.09 7.17
C ASP A 60 29.75 10.10 8.22
N HIS A 61 31.00 10.11 7.74
CA HIS A 61 32.17 10.02 8.60
C HIS A 61 32.39 11.26 9.50
N ASN A 62 31.81 12.41 9.14
CA ASN A 62 32.03 13.66 9.85
C ASN A 62 31.02 13.87 10.98
N ASP A 63 29.73 13.61 10.72
CA ASP A 63 28.65 13.92 11.67
C ASP A 63 27.81 12.70 12.07
N GLY A 64 28.06 11.52 11.49
CA GLY A 64 27.34 10.29 11.79
C GLY A 64 25.90 10.27 11.28
N SER A 65 25.52 11.23 10.42
CA SER A 65 24.21 11.28 9.77
C SER A 65 24.03 10.09 8.82
N ILE A 66 22.77 9.76 8.55
CA ILE A 66 22.40 8.67 7.64
C ILE A 66 21.64 9.27 6.46
N PHE A 67 22.02 8.87 5.26
CA PHE A 67 21.26 9.20 4.06
C PHE A 67 20.16 8.17 3.84
N ILE A 68 18.94 8.66 3.65
CA ILE A 68 17.78 7.86 3.27
C ILE A 68 17.34 8.38 1.92
N ASP A 69 17.46 7.56 0.88
CA ASP A 69 17.11 7.93 -0.51
C ASP A 69 15.60 7.92 -0.74
N ARG A 70 14.88 8.77 0.00
CA ARG A 70 13.42 8.94 -0.02
C ARG A 70 13.06 10.42 0.02
N THR A 71 11.80 10.73 -0.30
CA THR A 71 11.34 12.13 -0.38
C THR A 71 11.13 12.75 1.02
N GLY A 72 11.91 13.80 1.32
CA GLY A 72 11.77 14.56 2.58
C GLY A 72 10.40 15.25 2.75
N LYS A 73 9.70 15.53 1.64
CA LYS A 73 8.37 16.18 1.67
C LYS A 73 7.34 15.28 2.36
N ILE A 74 7.30 14.00 2.01
CA ILE A 74 6.38 13.06 2.63
C ILE A 74 6.87 12.63 4.01
N PHE A 75 8.18 12.51 4.18
CA PHE A 75 8.80 12.18 5.47
C PHE A 75 8.39 13.15 6.60
N THR A 76 8.08 14.40 6.26
CA THR A 76 7.56 15.38 7.21
C THR A 76 6.28 14.89 7.91
N TYR A 77 5.38 14.22 7.18
CA TYR A 77 4.15 13.66 7.75
C TYR A 77 4.40 12.41 8.60
N ILE A 78 5.43 11.62 8.28
CA ILE A 78 5.87 10.50 9.12
C ILE A 78 6.40 11.03 10.46
N LEU A 79 7.23 12.08 10.43
CA LEU A 79 7.70 12.72 11.66
C LEU A 79 6.56 13.29 12.48
N GLU A 80 5.57 13.91 11.82
CA GLU A 80 4.38 14.42 12.50
C GLU A 80 3.55 13.31 13.12
N TYR A 81 3.41 12.18 12.43
CA TYR A 81 2.78 10.98 12.98
C TYR A 81 3.52 10.47 14.21
N PHE A 82 4.86 10.40 14.20
CA PHE A 82 5.62 10.00 15.39
C PHE A 82 5.48 10.96 16.57
N ARG A 83 5.32 12.26 16.31
CA ARG A 83 5.13 13.26 17.37
C ARG A 83 3.72 13.21 17.97
N THR A 84 2.71 13.06 17.13
CA THR A 84 1.31 13.27 17.51
C THR A 84 0.51 11.99 17.65
N ASN A 85 1.00 10.88 17.07
CA ASN A 85 0.26 9.64 16.85
C ASN A 85 -1.05 9.85 16.05
N THR A 86 -1.10 10.91 15.23
CA THR A 86 -2.25 11.28 14.40
C THR A 86 -1.82 11.56 12.96
N VAL A 87 -2.76 11.40 12.02
CA VAL A 87 -2.56 11.79 10.61
C VAL A 87 -3.24 13.15 10.39
N PRO A 88 -2.54 14.15 9.84
CA PRO A 88 -3.13 15.45 9.56
C PRO A 88 -4.35 15.37 8.63
N ILE A 89 -5.40 16.13 8.93
CA ILE A 89 -6.68 16.10 8.19
C ILE A 89 -6.50 16.45 6.71
N ASN A 90 -5.55 17.34 6.37
CA ASN A 90 -5.26 17.69 4.98
C ASN A 90 -4.73 16.48 4.19
N VAL A 91 -3.99 15.57 4.83
CA VAL A 91 -3.55 14.31 4.21
C VAL A 91 -4.75 13.40 3.95
N MET A 92 -5.66 13.29 4.92
CA MET A 92 -6.85 12.44 4.80
C MET A 92 -7.83 12.91 3.72
N LYS A 93 -7.76 14.18 3.29
CA LYS A 93 -8.63 14.78 2.26
C LYS A 93 -8.02 14.77 0.86
N ASP A 94 -6.71 14.59 0.75
CA ASP A 94 -5.98 14.59 -0.54
C ASP A 94 -5.56 13.16 -0.86
N GLU A 95 -6.23 12.53 -1.82
CA GLU A 95 -5.97 11.15 -2.20
C GLU A 95 -4.53 10.92 -2.72
N THR A 96 -3.97 11.89 -3.44
CA THR A 96 -2.59 11.76 -3.96
C THR A 96 -1.58 11.80 -2.82
N LEU A 97 -1.78 12.71 -1.87
CA LEU A 97 -0.95 12.81 -0.68
C LEU A 97 -1.12 11.61 0.26
N LEU A 98 -2.35 11.12 0.44
CA LEU A 98 -2.65 9.91 1.20
C LEU A 98 -1.91 8.69 0.62
N ASN A 99 -1.98 8.51 -0.70
CA ASN A 99 -1.28 7.45 -1.41
C ASN A 99 0.25 7.59 -1.29
N SER A 100 0.77 8.82 -1.42
CA SER A 100 2.20 9.07 -1.26
C SER A 100 2.69 8.77 0.15
N LEU A 101 1.93 9.16 1.18
CA LEU A 101 2.23 8.85 2.57
C LEU A 101 2.18 7.35 2.86
N PHE A 102 1.25 6.63 2.25
CA PHE A 102 1.16 5.19 2.39
C PHE A 102 2.36 4.45 1.80
N ILE A 103 2.83 4.86 0.62
CA ILE A 103 4.03 4.28 -0.01
C ILE A 103 5.25 4.46 0.91
N GLU A 104 5.41 5.64 1.52
CA GLU A 104 6.49 5.84 2.48
C GLU A 104 6.27 5.03 3.76
N ALA A 105 5.05 4.98 4.29
CA ALA A 105 4.73 4.17 5.46
C ALA A 105 5.02 2.68 5.22
N GLU A 106 4.78 2.17 4.01
CA GLU A 106 5.14 0.82 3.60
C GLU A 106 6.66 0.62 3.59
N TYR A 107 7.41 1.53 2.96
CA TYR A 107 8.87 1.49 2.91
C TYR A 107 9.48 1.44 4.31
N PHE A 108 9.00 2.30 5.22
CA PHE A 108 9.47 2.37 6.60
C PHE A 108 8.87 1.29 7.52
N ARG A 109 7.95 0.45 6.99
CA ARG A 109 7.22 -0.61 7.71
C ARG A 109 6.44 -0.09 8.93
N LEU A 110 5.68 0.99 8.74
CA LEU A 110 4.91 1.67 9.78
C LEU A 110 3.44 1.21 9.78
N TYR A 111 3.19 0.01 10.29
CA TYR A 111 1.90 -0.66 10.11
C TYR A 111 0.72 0.06 10.76
N SER A 112 0.90 0.66 11.94
CA SER A 112 -0.14 1.47 12.60
C SER A 112 -0.46 2.74 11.83
N LEU A 113 0.53 3.36 11.18
CA LEU A 113 0.26 4.49 10.29
C LEU A 113 -0.59 4.02 9.11
N MET A 114 -0.21 2.91 8.48
CA MET A 114 -0.94 2.33 7.36
C MET A 114 -2.40 2.01 7.72
N ASP A 115 -2.64 1.42 8.90
CA ASP A 115 -3.99 1.18 9.41
C ASP A 115 -4.77 2.48 9.64
N ARG A 116 -4.11 3.55 10.13
CA ARG A 116 -4.75 4.86 10.37
C ARG A 116 -5.07 5.63 9.10
N LEU A 117 -4.32 5.42 8.03
CA LEU A 117 -4.57 6.07 6.74
C LEU A 117 -5.90 5.63 6.12
N GLY A 118 -6.53 4.58 6.65
CA GLY A 118 -7.89 4.19 6.26
C GLY A 118 -7.98 3.85 4.77
N ILE A 119 -6.91 3.29 4.20
CA ILE A 119 -6.84 3.04 2.75
C ILE A 119 -7.94 2.06 2.35
N ILE A 120 -8.67 2.48 1.32
CA ILE A 120 -9.65 1.66 0.65
C ILE A 120 -8.90 0.79 -0.36
N TYR A 121 -8.75 -0.49 -0.06
CA TYR A 121 -8.07 -1.45 -0.94
C TYR A 121 -8.94 -1.85 -2.14
N PHE A 122 -10.26 -1.77 -1.99
CA PHE A 122 -11.24 -2.08 -3.03
C PHE A 122 -12.14 -0.85 -3.31
N PRO A 123 -11.57 0.23 -3.89
CA PRO A 123 -12.32 1.46 -4.18
C PRO A 123 -13.51 1.20 -5.10
N ASN A 124 -14.57 1.98 -4.94
CA ASN A 124 -15.83 1.90 -5.69
C ASN A 124 -16.65 0.60 -5.48
N GLY A 125 -16.10 -0.38 -4.76
CA GLY A 125 -16.82 -1.56 -4.28
C GLY A 125 -17.76 -1.21 -3.12
N SER A 126 -18.86 -1.95 -3.00
CA SER A 126 -19.85 -1.75 -1.92
C SER A 126 -20.10 -2.98 -1.06
N LEU A 127 -19.45 -4.11 -1.37
CA LEU A 127 -19.68 -5.39 -0.67
C LEU A 127 -18.76 -5.58 0.55
N LEU A 128 -17.60 -4.94 0.56
CA LEU A 128 -16.52 -5.28 1.49
C LEU A 128 -16.38 -4.26 2.63
N GLN A 129 -16.54 -4.74 3.86
CA GLN A 129 -16.10 -4.03 5.06
C GLN A 129 -14.56 -4.02 5.13
N PRO A 130 -13.95 -3.08 5.88
CA PRO A 130 -12.48 -2.99 5.97
C PRO A 130 -11.80 -4.31 6.39
N THR A 131 -12.42 -5.08 7.28
CA THR A 131 -11.93 -6.40 7.72
C THR A 131 -11.90 -7.42 6.59
N HIS A 132 -12.92 -7.41 5.71
CA HIS A 132 -12.97 -8.28 4.53
C HIS A 132 -11.86 -7.91 3.54
N GLN A 133 -11.65 -6.61 3.30
CA GLN A 133 -10.62 -6.13 2.37
C GLN A 133 -9.21 -6.58 2.82
N ARG A 134 -8.90 -6.42 4.11
CA ARG A 134 -7.62 -6.89 4.68
C ARG A 134 -7.44 -8.39 4.51
N LYS A 135 -8.50 -9.17 4.75
CA LYS A 135 -8.45 -10.63 4.66
C LYS A 135 -8.25 -11.13 3.21
N LEU A 136 -8.87 -10.49 2.23
CA LEU A 136 -8.63 -10.79 0.81
C LEU A 136 -7.17 -10.48 0.41
N ASN A 137 -6.63 -9.36 0.88
CA ASN A 137 -5.23 -9.01 0.65
C ASN A 137 -4.24 -9.98 1.31
N GLU A 138 -4.57 -10.49 2.49
CA GLU A 138 -3.83 -11.57 3.16
C GLU A 138 -3.89 -12.87 2.33
N PHE A 139 -5.06 -13.24 1.80
CA PHE A 139 -5.22 -14.42 0.94
C PHE A 139 -4.40 -14.33 -0.35
N TYR A 140 -4.38 -13.15 -0.96
CA TYR A 140 -3.57 -12.81 -2.13
C TYR A 140 -2.06 -12.80 -1.83
N GLY A 141 -1.66 -12.62 -0.56
CA GLY A 141 -0.26 -12.58 -0.14
C GLY A 141 0.38 -11.20 -0.21
N LYS A 142 -0.41 -10.13 -0.44
CA LYS A 142 0.04 -8.74 -0.33
C LYS A 142 -0.98 -7.94 0.47
N ILE A 143 -0.70 -7.74 1.76
CA ILE A 143 -1.59 -7.08 2.73
C ILE A 143 -2.07 -5.67 2.32
N TYR A 144 -1.32 -5.02 1.43
CA TYR A 144 -1.58 -3.65 0.94
C TYR A 144 -1.98 -3.57 -0.53
N GLN A 145 -2.35 -4.69 -1.15
CA GLN A 145 -2.81 -4.70 -2.53
C GLN A 145 -4.00 -3.76 -2.72
N ARG A 146 -3.91 -2.89 -3.74
CA ARG A 146 -5.04 -2.08 -4.20
C ARG A 146 -5.61 -2.68 -5.46
N TRP A 147 -6.93 -2.82 -5.50
CA TRP A 147 -7.66 -3.40 -6.60
C TRP A 147 -8.38 -2.31 -7.38
N GLU A 148 -8.56 -2.54 -8.67
CA GLU A 148 -9.42 -1.70 -9.50
C GLU A 148 -10.75 -2.41 -9.76
N LEU A 149 -11.86 -1.69 -9.58
CA LEU A 149 -13.19 -2.22 -9.87
C LEU A 149 -13.49 -2.14 -11.38
N ILE A 150 -13.21 -3.23 -12.08
CA ILE A 150 -13.46 -3.36 -13.53
C ILE A 150 -14.90 -3.76 -13.88
N TYR A 151 -15.58 -4.53 -13.01
CA TYR A 151 -16.96 -4.98 -13.19
C TYR A 151 -17.76 -4.96 -11.88
N LYS A 152 -19.04 -4.57 -11.98
CA LYS A 152 -20.03 -4.62 -10.88
C LYS A 152 -21.40 -4.88 -11.48
N ALA A 153 -21.99 -6.04 -11.20
CA ALA A 153 -23.27 -6.46 -11.77
C ALA A 153 -24.40 -5.44 -11.56
N SER A 154 -24.48 -4.82 -10.38
CA SER A 154 -25.49 -3.78 -10.10
C SER A 154 -25.33 -2.49 -10.91
N ARG A 155 -24.18 -2.29 -11.58
CA ARG A 155 -23.88 -1.12 -12.44
C ARG A 155 -23.85 -1.50 -13.92
N HIS A 156 -23.49 -2.73 -14.23
CA HIS A 156 -23.22 -3.19 -15.59
C HIS A 156 -24.11 -4.34 -16.04
N GLU A 157 -25.14 -4.70 -15.26
CA GLU A 157 -26.04 -5.83 -15.49
C GLU A 157 -25.43 -7.20 -15.13
N PHE A 158 -26.31 -8.14 -14.76
CA PHE A 158 -25.98 -9.47 -14.21
C PHE A 158 -25.69 -10.54 -15.29
N GLY A 159 -25.25 -10.15 -16.49
CA GLY A 159 -25.03 -11.09 -17.59
C GLY A 159 -23.56 -11.41 -17.86
N ALA A 160 -23.27 -12.64 -18.24
CA ALA A 160 -21.95 -13.12 -18.69
C ALA A 160 -21.31 -12.18 -19.73
N ASN A 161 -22.07 -11.75 -20.74
CA ASN A 161 -21.61 -10.80 -21.76
C ASN A 161 -21.14 -9.45 -21.16
N ALA A 162 -21.80 -8.97 -20.11
CA ALA A 162 -21.40 -7.74 -19.42
C ALA A 162 -20.13 -7.94 -18.58
N PHE A 163 -19.96 -9.13 -18.00
CA PHE A 163 -18.70 -9.52 -17.34
C PHE A 163 -17.55 -9.59 -18.36
N HIS A 164 -17.70 -10.40 -19.41
CA HIS A 164 -16.65 -10.65 -20.39
C HIS A 164 -16.25 -9.40 -21.20
N SER A 165 -17.21 -8.54 -21.55
CA SER A 165 -16.89 -7.25 -22.22
C SER A 165 -16.00 -6.32 -21.40
N ARG A 166 -15.90 -6.53 -20.08
CA ARG A 166 -15.10 -5.70 -19.17
C ARG A 166 -13.89 -6.42 -18.59
N CYS A 167 -13.99 -7.73 -18.36
CA CYS A 167 -12.98 -8.50 -17.65
C CYS A 167 -12.07 -9.31 -18.58
N ASN A 168 -12.45 -9.52 -19.84
CA ASN A 168 -11.56 -10.18 -20.78
C ASN A 168 -10.25 -9.41 -20.95
N ASN A 169 -9.15 -10.16 -21.01
CA ASN A 169 -7.79 -9.64 -21.06
C ASN A 169 -7.37 -8.78 -19.85
N GLN A 170 -8.16 -8.77 -18.77
CA GLN A 170 -7.78 -8.19 -17.48
C GLN A 170 -7.28 -9.30 -16.56
N GLY A 171 -6.21 -9.05 -15.79
CA GLY A 171 -5.69 -10.02 -14.83
C GLY A 171 -4.46 -9.53 -14.08
N PRO A 172 -4.20 -10.02 -12.85
CA PRO A 172 -5.00 -11.01 -12.12
C PRO A 172 -6.33 -10.43 -11.59
N THR A 173 -7.34 -11.26 -11.33
CA THR A 173 -8.67 -10.80 -10.89
C THR A 173 -9.16 -11.52 -9.63
N THR A 174 -9.92 -10.80 -8.80
CA THR A 174 -10.67 -11.36 -7.67
C THR A 174 -12.15 -11.08 -7.89
N THR A 175 -12.95 -12.13 -8.04
CA THR A 175 -14.41 -12.06 -8.17
C THR A 175 -15.03 -12.19 -6.79
N ILE A 176 -15.91 -11.26 -6.42
CA ILE A 176 -16.59 -11.24 -5.12
C ILE A 176 -18.09 -11.31 -5.35
N ILE A 177 -18.73 -12.29 -4.75
CA ILE A 177 -20.15 -12.59 -4.90
C ILE A 177 -20.82 -12.37 -3.55
N GLN A 178 -21.94 -11.64 -3.58
CA GLN A 178 -22.88 -11.57 -2.46
C GLN A 178 -24.13 -12.35 -2.82
N SER A 179 -24.46 -13.38 -2.04
CA SER A 179 -25.73 -14.09 -2.19
C SER A 179 -26.90 -13.30 -1.63
N ASN A 180 -28.13 -13.72 -1.96
CA ASN A 180 -29.37 -13.16 -1.39
C ASN A 180 -29.44 -13.24 0.15
N ASN A 181 -28.67 -14.15 0.76
CA ASN A 181 -28.58 -14.29 2.22
C ASN A 181 -27.40 -13.50 2.83
N ASN A 182 -26.82 -12.55 2.09
CA ASN A 182 -25.67 -11.73 2.49
C ASN A 182 -24.37 -12.50 2.75
N TYR A 183 -24.27 -13.75 2.32
CA TYR A 183 -22.99 -14.48 2.32
C TYR A 183 -22.05 -13.92 1.26
N LEU A 184 -20.78 -13.81 1.62
CA LEU A 184 -19.71 -13.24 0.80
C LEU A 184 -18.67 -14.33 0.53
N PHE A 185 -18.46 -14.63 -0.75
CA PHE A 185 -17.53 -15.64 -1.22
C PHE A 185 -17.09 -15.30 -2.65
N GLY A 186 -16.20 -16.10 -3.23
CA GLY A 186 -15.76 -15.90 -4.60
C GLY A 186 -14.50 -16.66 -4.93
N GLY A 187 -13.82 -16.19 -5.98
CA GLY A 187 -12.61 -16.82 -6.49
C GLY A 187 -11.59 -15.80 -6.97
N TYR A 188 -10.34 -16.24 -6.99
CA TYR A 188 -9.21 -15.51 -7.54
C TYR A 188 -8.60 -16.32 -8.69
N THR A 189 -8.18 -15.63 -9.74
CA THR A 189 -7.34 -16.20 -10.79
C THR A 189 -6.23 -15.23 -11.16
N SER A 190 -5.03 -15.78 -11.38
CA SER A 190 -3.86 -15.04 -11.84
C SER A 190 -3.85 -14.78 -13.35
N ILE A 191 -4.63 -15.55 -14.11
CA ILE A 191 -4.64 -15.47 -15.57
C ILE A 191 -5.77 -14.56 -16.07
N PRO A 192 -5.61 -13.93 -17.25
CA PRO A 192 -6.66 -13.11 -17.81
C PRO A 192 -7.83 -13.92 -18.36
N TRP A 193 -9.06 -13.42 -18.17
CA TRP A 193 -10.26 -14.02 -18.75
C TRP A 193 -10.25 -13.97 -20.28
N THR A 194 -10.81 -15.01 -20.91
CA THR A 194 -11.07 -15.11 -22.34
C THR A 194 -12.51 -15.59 -22.55
N SER A 195 -12.90 -15.84 -23.80
CA SER A 195 -14.23 -16.36 -24.15
C SER A 195 -14.13 -17.41 -25.25
N ASP A 196 -13.14 -18.29 -25.16
CA ASP A 196 -12.83 -19.31 -26.17
C ASP A 196 -13.43 -20.70 -25.86
N GLY A 197 -14.25 -20.79 -24.81
CA GLY A 197 -14.98 -21.99 -24.42
C GLY A 197 -14.09 -23.11 -23.88
N SER A 198 -13.02 -22.77 -23.15
CA SER A 198 -12.04 -23.75 -22.69
C SER A 198 -11.66 -23.61 -21.22
N TYR A 199 -11.29 -24.74 -20.61
CA TYR A 199 -10.64 -24.77 -19.30
C TYR A 199 -9.24 -24.22 -19.40
N LYS A 200 -8.82 -23.47 -18.37
CA LYS A 200 -7.49 -22.87 -18.31
C LYS A 200 -6.73 -23.35 -17.08
N ASN A 201 -5.42 -23.46 -17.28
CA ASN A 201 -4.50 -23.78 -16.22
C ASN A 201 -4.14 -22.56 -15.36
N ASP A 202 -4.37 -22.65 -14.05
CA ASP A 202 -3.89 -21.66 -13.08
C ASP A 202 -3.55 -22.34 -11.76
N THR A 203 -2.26 -22.45 -11.47
CA THR A 203 -1.74 -23.11 -10.26
C THR A 203 -1.89 -22.24 -9.01
N THR A 204 -2.29 -20.98 -9.18
CA THR A 204 -2.45 -20.02 -8.07
C THR A 204 -3.91 -19.63 -7.86
N ALA A 205 -4.84 -20.22 -8.64
CA ALA A 205 -6.26 -20.03 -8.45
C ALA A 205 -6.69 -20.56 -7.07
N PHE A 206 -7.64 -19.87 -6.46
CA PHE A 206 -8.23 -20.29 -5.20
C PHE A 206 -9.65 -19.78 -5.06
N LEU A 207 -10.45 -20.54 -4.34
CA LEU A 207 -11.74 -20.10 -3.84
C LEU A 207 -11.58 -19.50 -2.45
N PHE A 208 -12.53 -18.65 -2.06
CA PHE A 208 -12.59 -18.14 -0.71
C PHE A 208 -14.02 -17.93 -0.23
N THR A 209 -14.17 -17.97 1.09
CA THR A 209 -15.36 -17.47 1.77
C THR A 209 -14.97 -16.44 2.83
N LEU A 210 -15.77 -15.39 2.97
CA LEU A 210 -15.63 -14.34 3.98
C LEU A 210 -16.79 -14.37 4.98
N ILE A 211 -18.00 -14.63 4.49
CA ILE A 211 -19.22 -14.83 5.29
C ILE A 211 -19.95 -16.03 4.70
N ASN A 212 -20.31 -17.00 5.53
CA ASN A 212 -20.96 -18.25 5.12
C ASN A 212 -22.01 -18.69 6.17
N PRO A 213 -22.95 -19.58 5.79
CA PRO A 213 -24.00 -20.07 6.69
C PRO A 213 -23.48 -20.86 7.89
N CYS A 214 -22.28 -21.45 7.77
CA CYS A 214 -21.69 -22.27 8.83
C CYS A 214 -20.93 -21.43 9.87
N HIS A 215 -20.89 -20.10 9.71
CA HIS A 215 -20.12 -19.17 10.54
C HIS A 215 -18.63 -19.56 10.68
N ILE A 216 -18.08 -20.27 9.69
CA ILE A 216 -16.64 -20.57 9.70
C ILE A 216 -15.87 -19.27 9.45
N PRO A 217 -14.67 -19.12 10.04
CA PRO A 217 -13.81 -17.97 9.75
C PRO A 217 -13.54 -17.83 8.24
N PRO A 218 -13.16 -16.63 7.79
CA PRO A 218 -12.73 -16.46 6.41
C PRO A 218 -11.68 -17.50 6.03
N THR A 219 -11.95 -18.23 4.95
CA THR A 219 -11.17 -19.40 4.53
C THR A 219 -10.76 -19.23 3.07
N LYS A 220 -9.52 -19.64 2.76
CA LYS A 220 -8.97 -19.75 1.41
C LYS A 220 -8.79 -21.22 1.09
N ASP A 221 -9.43 -21.66 0.02
CA ASP A 221 -9.36 -23.03 -0.49
C ASP A 221 -8.53 -23.03 -1.77
N LEU A 222 -7.33 -23.60 -1.66
CA LEU A 222 -6.39 -23.70 -2.78
C LEU A 222 -6.86 -24.78 -3.76
N ILE A 223 -6.55 -24.57 -5.04
CA ILE A 223 -6.74 -25.59 -6.06
C ILE A 223 -5.92 -26.86 -5.74
N ASN A 224 -6.50 -28.02 -6.04
CA ASN A 224 -5.79 -29.29 -5.95
C ASN A 224 -4.67 -29.32 -6.98
N SER A 225 -3.47 -29.76 -6.57
CA SER A 225 -2.28 -29.77 -7.44
C SER A 225 -2.46 -30.57 -8.72
N ASP A 226 -3.35 -31.56 -8.71
CA ASP A 226 -3.59 -32.47 -9.83
C ASP A 226 -4.68 -31.96 -10.79
N GLU A 227 -5.40 -30.89 -10.40
CA GLU A 227 -6.56 -30.33 -11.13
C GLU A 227 -6.27 -28.92 -11.68
N THR A 228 -5.02 -28.46 -11.64
CA THR A 228 -4.70 -27.08 -12.03
C THR A 228 -5.05 -26.76 -13.47
N GLY A 229 -5.11 -27.78 -14.35
CA GLY A 229 -5.49 -27.63 -15.76
C GLY A 229 -6.95 -27.21 -15.99
N ASN A 230 -7.81 -27.40 -15.00
CA ASN A 230 -9.24 -27.06 -15.04
C ASN A 230 -9.62 -25.95 -14.05
N ALA A 231 -8.66 -25.08 -13.70
CA ALA A 231 -8.80 -24.10 -12.64
C ALA A 231 -9.89 -23.05 -12.86
N VAL A 232 -10.10 -22.65 -14.11
CA VAL A 232 -11.16 -21.71 -14.51
C VAL A 232 -11.67 -22.08 -15.89
N TYR A 233 -12.95 -21.80 -16.17
CA TYR A 233 -13.55 -22.05 -17.49
C TYR A 233 -13.95 -20.73 -18.15
N HIS A 234 -13.51 -20.53 -19.39
CA HIS A 234 -13.61 -19.25 -20.10
C HIS A 234 -14.62 -19.34 -21.26
N HIS A 235 -15.92 -19.22 -20.99
CA HIS A 235 -16.97 -19.28 -22.01
C HIS A 235 -17.79 -17.99 -22.05
N THR A 236 -18.11 -17.51 -23.25
CA THR A 236 -18.73 -16.18 -23.43
C THR A 236 -20.10 -16.03 -22.77
N ASP A 237 -20.85 -17.13 -22.66
CA ASP A 237 -22.22 -17.15 -22.13
C ASP A 237 -22.27 -17.52 -20.64
N ASP A 238 -21.12 -17.85 -20.04
CA ASP A 238 -21.04 -18.21 -18.63
C ASP A 238 -20.52 -17.04 -17.79
N ASP A 239 -21.04 -16.90 -16.58
CA ASP A 239 -20.43 -16.07 -15.56
C ASP A 239 -19.05 -16.66 -15.15
N PRO A 240 -18.25 -15.97 -14.33
CA PRO A 240 -16.94 -16.48 -13.91
C PRO A 240 -17.04 -17.87 -13.27
N ILE A 241 -16.34 -18.85 -13.86
CA ILE A 241 -16.26 -20.23 -13.35
C ILE A 241 -14.85 -20.49 -12.82
N PHE A 242 -14.81 -21.03 -11.60
CA PHE A 242 -13.62 -21.43 -10.83
C PHE A 242 -13.78 -22.88 -10.36
#